data_AF-A0A967EFT5-F1
#
_entry.id   AF-A0A967EFT5-F1
#
_cell.length_a   1.000
_cell.length_b   1.000
_cell.length_c   1.000
_cell.angle_alpha   90.00
_cell.angle_beta   90.00
_cell.angle_gamma   90.00
#
_symmetry.space_group_name_H-M   'P 1'
#
loop_
_entity.id
_entity.type
_entity.pdbx_description
1 polymer ?
#
loop_
_entity_poly.entity_id
_entity_poly.type
_entity_poly.pdbx_seq_one_letter_code
_entity_poly.pdbx_strand_id
1 'polypeptide(L)' 'MTPEQNKTAEKMTSVKAAWDKAPAGPKKDAALKHYQAAETAHTAKNEAETNKELDAATAKLS' A
#
# COMPACT_ATOMS: atom_id res chain seq x y z
N MET A 1 -10.27 -14.18 -8.79
CA MET A 1 -9.92 -12.81 -8.37
C MET A 1 -10.88 -11.87 -9.07
N THR A 2 -11.56 -10.99 -8.35
CA THR A 2 -12.39 -9.96 -8.99
C THR A 2 -11.49 -8.97 -9.72
N PRO A 3 -11.99 -8.28 -10.76
CA PRO A 3 -11.22 -7.23 -11.43
C PRO A 3 -10.75 -6.12 -10.47
N GLU A 4 -11.49 -5.88 -9.38
CA GLU A 4 -11.10 -4.94 -8.32
C GLU A 4 -9.89 -5.44 -7.53
N GLN A 5 -9.83 -6.74 -7.21
CA GLN A 5 -8.70 -7.34 -6.49
C GLN A 5 -7.42 -7.27 -7.31
N ASN A 6 -7.52 -7.45 -8.63
CA ASN A 6 -6.39 -7.27 -9.54
C ASN A 6 -5.84 -5.83 -9.48
N LYS A 7 -6.72 -4.83 -9.60
CA LYS A 7 -6.32 -3.41 -9.53
C LYS A 7 -5.67 -3.07 -8.19
N THR A 8 -6.20 -3.63 -7.12
CA THR A 8 -5.66 -3.45 -5.77
C THR A 8 -4.25 -4.05 -5.68
N ALA A 9 -4.04 -5.27 -6.16
CA ALA A 9 -2.71 -5.91 -6.20
C ALA A 9 -1.69 -5.13 -7.06
N GLU A 10 -2.13 -4.56 -8.19
CA GLU A 10 -1.30 -3.66 -9.01
C GLU A 10 -0.89 -2.40 -8.23
N LYS A 11 -1.85 -1.78 -7.51
CA LYS A 11 -1.57 -0.63 -6.63
C LYS A 11 -0.57 -1.00 -5.54
N MET A 12 -0.73 -2.16 -4.88
CA MET A 12 0.22 -2.65 -3.88
C MET A 12 1.63 -2.78 -4.43
N THR A 13 1.78 -3.33 -5.64
CA THR A 13 3.08 -3.47 -6.28
C THR A 13 3.73 -2.12 -6.54
N SER A 14 2.94 -1.14 -7.03
CA SER A 14 3.42 0.21 -7.31
C SER A 14 3.84 0.95 -6.04
N VAL A 15 3.04 0.88 -4.97
CA VAL A 15 3.37 1.50 -3.67
C VAL A 15 4.61 0.86 -3.06
N LYS A 16 4.76 -0.47 -3.14
CA LYS A 16 5.96 -1.16 -2.67
C LYS A 16 7.21 -0.71 -3.42
N ALA A 17 7.12 -0.53 -4.74
CA ALA A 17 8.23 -0.04 -5.54
C ALA A 17 8.60 1.41 -5.21
N ALA A 18 7.61 2.28 -4.95
CA ALA A 18 7.86 3.65 -4.50
C ALA A 18 8.50 3.67 -3.10
N TRP A 19 8.02 2.81 -2.19
CA TRP A 19 8.57 2.65 -0.85
C TRP A 19 10.02 2.15 -0.87
N ASP A 20 10.31 1.14 -1.70
CA ASP A 20 11.65 0.57 -1.84
C ASP A 20 12.68 1.61 -2.29
N LYS A 21 12.31 2.41 -3.30
CA LYS A 21 13.12 3.51 -3.84
C LYS A 21 13.26 4.71 -2.91
N ALA A 22 12.33 4.90 -1.96
CA ALA A 22 12.38 6.03 -1.05
C ALA A 22 13.60 5.94 -0.12
N PRO A 23 14.26 7.08 0.18
CA PRO A 23 15.36 7.10 1.12
C PRO A 23 14.90 6.67 2.52
N ALA A 24 15.78 6.00 3.25
CA ALA A 24 15.51 5.62 4.63
C ALA A 24 15.21 6.88 5.47
N GLY A 25 14.14 6.84 6.26
CA GLY A 25 13.70 7.97 7.06
C GLY A 25 12.25 7.84 7.50
N PRO A 26 11.79 8.76 8.36
CA PRO A 26 10.49 8.65 9.04
C PRO A 26 9.29 8.56 8.07
N LYS A 27 9.42 9.11 6.85
CA LYS A 27 8.44 8.97 5.77
C LYS A 27 8.32 7.52 5.28
N LYS A 28 9.45 6.84 5.06
CA LYS A 28 9.52 5.43 4.63
C LYS A 28 8.97 4.50 5.71
N ASP A 29 9.29 4.77 6.98
CA ASP A 29 8.72 4.01 8.12
C ASP A 29 7.20 4.18 8.24
N ALA A 30 6.70 5.41 8.05
CA ALA A 30 5.27 5.67 8.06
C ALA A 30 4.54 4.99 6.90
N ALA A 31 5.13 5.05 5.69
CA ALA A 31 4.62 4.35 4.52
C ALA A 31 4.60 2.82 4.71
N LEU A 32 5.63 2.25 5.35
CA LEU A 32 5.68 0.81 5.65
C LEU A 32 4.51 0.36 6.53
N LYS A 33 4.21 1.13 7.60
CA LYS A 33 3.09 0.81 8.50
C LYS A 33 1.75 0.74 7.76
N HIS A 34 1.49 1.73 6.90
CA HIS A 34 0.30 1.74 6.06
C HIS A 34 0.31 0.60 5.03
N TYR A 35 1.46 0.29 4.43
CA TYR A 35 1.58 -0.83 3.48
C TYR A 35 1.27 -2.18 4.15
N GLN A 36 1.76 -2.43 5.36
CA GLN A 36 1.47 -3.66 6.11
C GLN A 36 -0.01 -3.78 6.49
N ALA A 37 -0.65 -2.65 6.84
CA ALA A 37 -2.10 -2.60 7.07
C ALA A 37 -2.87 -2.96 5.78
N ALA A 38 -2.42 -2.44 4.63
CA ALA A 38 -2.98 -2.80 3.33
C ALA A 38 -2.81 -4.30 3.00
N GLU A 39 -1.66 -4.93 3.29
CA GLU A 39 -1.45 -6.38 3.08
C GLU A 39 -2.41 -7.23 3.92
N THR A 40 -2.63 -6.81 5.17
CA THR A 40 -3.58 -7.48 6.06
C THR A 40 -5.01 -7.34 5.55
N ALA A 41 -5.43 -6.14 5.17
CA ALA A 41 -6.75 -5.86 4.61
C ALA A 41 -6.98 -6.60 3.29
N HIS A 42 -5.97 -6.68 2.42
CA HIS A 42 -6.04 -7.38 1.14
C HIS A 42 -6.25 -8.88 1.36
N THR A 43 -5.53 -9.46 2.32
CA THR A 43 -5.70 -10.87 2.73
C THR A 43 -7.09 -11.12 3.30
N ALA A 44 -7.65 -10.16 4.03
CA ALA A 44 -9.03 -10.18 4.51
C ALA A 44 -10.08 -9.90 3.41
N LYS A 45 -9.66 -9.71 2.15
CA LYS A 45 -10.51 -9.31 1.01
C LYS A 45 -11.27 -7.99 1.23
N ASN A 46 -10.72 -7.10 2.08
CA ASN A 46 -11.25 -5.77 2.32
C ASN A 46 -10.57 -4.76 1.40
N GLU A 47 -11.08 -4.66 0.17
CA GLU A 47 -10.50 -3.82 -0.87
C GLU A 47 -10.58 -2.32 -0.56
N ALA A 48 -11.64 -1.88 0.12
CA ALA A 48 -11.82 -0.49 0.52
C ALA A 48 -10.72 -0.04 1.50
N GLU A 49 -10.49 -0.84 2.54
CA GLU A 49 -9.42 -0.58 3.51
C GLU A 49 -8.03 -0.70 2.87
N THR A 50 -7.83 -1.71 2.02
CA THR A 50 -6.57 -1.87 1.27
C THR A 50 -6.28 -0.60 0.45
N ASN A 51 -7.24 -0.13 -0.33
CA ASN A 51 -7.04 1.05 -1.17
C ASN A 51 -6.79 2.32 -0.36
N LYS A 52 -7.48 2.48 0.78
CA LYS A 52 -7.28 3.60 1.71
C LYS A 52 -5.87 3.62 2.29
N GLU A 53 -5.39 2.48 2.78
CA GLU A 53 -4.06 2.38 3.37
C GLU A 53 -2.96 2.54 2.32
N LEU A 54 -3.15 2.03 1.09
CA LEU A 54 -2.23 2.28 -0.02
C LEU A 54 -2.15 3.75 -0.44
N ASP A 55 -3.27 4.48 -0.38
CA ASP A 55 -3.28 5.92 -0.62
C ASP A 55 -2.51 6.67 0.46
N ALA A 56 -2.72 6.31 1.72
CA ALA A 56 -1.98 6.86 2.85
C ALA A 56 -0.48 6.58 2.74
N ALA A 57 -0.09 5.34 2.39
CA ALA A 57 1.30 4.97 2.15
C ALA A 57 1.92 5.81 1.02
N THR A 58 1.21 5.97 -0.10
CA THR A 58 1.65 6.80 -1.23
C THR A 58 1.84 8.25 -0.79
N ALA A 59 0.88 8.82 -0.06
CA ALA A 59 0.93 10.19 0.42
C ALA A 59 2.10 10.46 1.39
N LYS A 60 2.60 9.43 2.10
CA LYS A 60 3.82 9.54 2.92
C LYS A 60 5.11 9.55 2.10
N LEU A 61 5.09 8.95 0.92
CA LEU A 61 6.25 8.85 0.01
C LEU A 61 6.39 10.07 -0.90
N SER A 62 5.33 10.87 -1.05
CA SER A 62 5.30 12.16 -1.74
C SER A 62 6.09 13.27 -1.02
#